data_AF-A0A251UPQ9-F1
#
_entry.id   AF-A0A251UPQ9-F1
#
_cell.length_a   1.000
_cell.length_b   1.000
_cell.length_c   1.000
_cell.angle_alpha   90.00
_cell.angle_beta   90.00
_cell.angle_gamma   90.00
#
_symmetry.space_group_name_H-M   'P 1'
#
loop_
_entity.id
_entity.type
_entity.pdbx_description
1 polymer ?
#
loop_
_entity_poly.entity_id
_entity_poly.type
_entity_poly.pdbx_seq_one_letter_code
_entity_poly.pdbx_strand_id
1 'polypeptide(L)'
;MEETVDAPVVIDPPWAARFTWTIENFSKVTAKKLYSDAFFIGGYNWRLLVFPKGNTTDHLSMYLDAADSISLPHGWETYAQFSVSVVNRTHSESTIRKDSQHRFNALESDWGFTSFMPLSDLYDPSKGYLLNDTFIVEADVVVKKILYN
;
A
#
# COMPACT_ATOMS: atom_id res chain seq x y z
N MET A 1 -35.57 15.81 -32.58
CA MET A 1 -34.42 14.92 -32.35
C MET A 1 -33.77 15.44 -31.09
N GLU A 2 -33.94 14.74 -29.98
CA GLU A 2 -33.30 15.09 -28.70
C GLU A 2 -31.80 14.86 -28.83
N GLU A 3 -31.00 15.92 -28.71
CA GLU A 3 -29.58 15.82 -28.43
C GLU A 3 -29.42 15.43 -26.96
N THR A 4 -29.04 14.18 -26.72
CA THR A 4 -28.59 13.73 -25.40
C THR A 4 -27.22 14.34 -25.14
N VAL A 5 -27.16 15.31 -24.22
CA VAL A 5 -25.91 15.83 -23.66
C VAL A 5 -25.25 14.72 -22.84
N ASP A 6 -24.13 14.20 -23.34
CA ASP A 6 -23.31 13.23 -22.61
C ASP A 6 -22.81 13.85 -21.30
N ALA A 7 -23.07 13.18 -20.18
CA ALA A 7 -22.54 13.56 -18.88
C ALA A 7 -21.00 13.48 -18.92
N PRO A 8 -20.27 14.38 -18.24
CA PRO A 8 -18.82 14.30 -18.18
C PRO A 8 -18.39 12.96 -17.57
N VAL A 9 -17.64 12.17 -18.34
CA VAL A 9 -16.98 10.96 -17.84
C VAL A 9 -15.98 11.40 -16.78
N VAL A 10 -16.28 11.10 -15.52
CA VAL A 10 -15.32 11.25 -14.42
C VAL A 10 -14.22 10.22 -14.66
N ILE A 11 -13.11 10.65 -15.23
CA ILE A 11 -11.90 9.83 -15.31
C ILE A 11 -11.25 9.93 -13.93
N ASP A 12 -11.44 8.90 -13.10
CA ASP A 12 -10.61 8.74 -11.91
C ASP A 12 -9.15 8.86 -12.35
N PRO A 13 -8.34 9.70 -11.66
CA PRO A 13 -6.98 9.96 -12.10
C PRO A 13 -6.23 8.63 -12.27
N PRO A 14 -5.80 8.25 -13.50
CA PRO A 14 -5.18 6.93 -13.75
C PRO A 14 -3.81 6.78 -13.07
N TRP A 15 -3.36 7.82 -12.39
CA TRP A 15 -2.12 7.90 -11.62
C TRP A 15 -2.36 7.93 -10.11
N ALA A 16 -3.61 7.83 -9.61
CA ALA A 16 -3.88 7.76 -8.19
C ALA A 16 -4.99 6.75 -7.86
N ALA A 17 -4.75 5.90 -6.87
CA ALA A 17 -5.78 5.01 -6.36
C ALA A 17 -5.51 4.59 -4.91
N ARG A 18 -6.57 4.09 -4.27
CA ARG A 18 -6.47 3.34 -3.01
C ARG A 18 -6.53 1.84 -3.30
N PHE A 19 -5.65 1.10 -2.65
CA PHE A 19 -5.67 -0.34 -2.62
C PHE A 19 -5.87 -0.82 -1.18
N THR A 20 -6.76 -1.79 -0.98
CA THR A 20 -7.08 -2.38 0.33
C THR A 20 -6.77 -3.86 0.28
N TRP A 21 -6.03 -4.36 1.27
CA TRP A 21 -5.67 -5.76 1.39
C TRP A 21 -6.01 -6.29 2.78
N THR A 22 -6.80 -7.36 2.80
CA THR A 22 -7.18 -8.07 4.01
C THR A 22 -6.24 -9.24 4.24
N ILE A 23 -5.59 -9.26 5.40
CA ILE A 23 -4.70 -10.35 5.82
C ILE A 23 -5.47 -11.21 6.82
N GLU A 24 -5.96 -12.35 6.34
CA GLU A 24 -6.74 -13.31 7.11
C GLU A 24 -5.86 -14.42 7.71
N ASN A 25 -6.41 -15.16 8.68
CA ASN A 25 -5.73 -16.26 9.36
C ASN A 25 -4.34 -15.85 9.90
N PHE A 26 -4.22 -14.63 10.45
CA PHE A 26 -2.94 -14.01 10.80
C PHE A 26 -2.12 -14.83 11.83
N SER A 27 -2.80 -15.57 12.70
CA SER A 27 -2.21 -16.50 13.65
C SER A 27 -1.42 -17.63 12.97
N LYS A 28 -1.79 -18.00 11.75
CA LYS A 28 -1.14 -19.06 10.95
C LYS A 28 -0.02 -18.54 10.05
N VAL A 29 0.18 -17.23 9.96
CA VAL A 29 1.23 -16.64 9.12
C VAL A 29 2.60 -16.91 9.74
N THR A 30 3.34 -17.81 9.11
CA THR A 30 4.73 -18.15 9.45
C THR A 30 5.76 -17.52 8.50
N ALA A 31 5.31 -17.02 7.35
CA ALA A 31 6.18 -16.40 6.36
C ALA A 31 6.83 -15.12 6.91
N LYS A 32 8.12 -14.93 6.62
CA LYS A 32 8.88 -13.74 7.03
C LYS A 32 8.31 -12.46 6.42
N LYS A 33 7.85 -12.54 5.17
CA LYS A 33 7.23 -11.45 4.42
C LYS A 33 6.05 -11.95 3.62
N LEU A 34 5.09 -11.07 3.40
CA LEU A 34 3.91 -11.29 2.58
C LEU A 34 3.86 -10.21 1.49
N TYR A 35 3.29 -10.59 0.35
CA TYR A 35 3.01 -9.68 -0.75
C TYR A 35 1.51 -9.70 -1.04
N SER A 36 0.92 -8.53 -1.26
CA SER A 36 -0.43 -8.46 -1.82
C SER A 36 -0.43 -8.85 -3.30
N ASP A 37 -1.63 -8.99 -3.85
CA ASP A 37 -1.81 -8.90 -5.31
C ASP A 37 -1.31 -7.54 -5.82
N ALA A 38 -0.91 -7.53 -7.08
CA ALA A 38 -0.46 -6.32 -7.74
C ALA A 38 -1.65 -5.46 -8.20
N PHE A 39 -1.49 -4.14 -8.16
CA PHE A 39 -2.46 -3.17 -8.64
C PHE A 39 -1.78 -2.12 -9.53
N PHE A 40 -2.41 -1.79 -10.66
CA PHE A 40 -1.81 -0.97 -11.70
C PHE A 40 -2.18 0.51 -11.55
N ILE A 41 -1.19 1.38 -11.35
CA ILE A 41 -1.37 2.84 -11.22
C ILE A 41 -0.23 3.56 -11.93
N GLY A 42 -0.57 4.54 -12.75
CA GLY A 42 0.42 5.45 -13.34
C GLY A 42 1.45 4.78 -14.26
N GLY A 43 1.14 3.61 -14.82
CA GLY A 43 2.04 2.85 -15.70
C GLY A 43 2.86 1.76 -15.00
N TYR A 44 2.67 1.55 -13.70
CA TYR A 44 3.46 0.61 -12.90
C TYR A 44 2.55 -0.34 -12.12
N ASN A 45 3.01 -1.58 -11.93
CA ASN A 45 2.37 -2.53 -11.03
C ASN A 45 2.94 -2.35 -9.62
N TRP A 46 2.08 -1.94 -8.70
CA TRP A 46 2.41 -1.75 -7.30
C TRP A 46 1.90 -2.93 -6.47
N ARG A 47 2.51 -3.18 -5.32
CA ARG A 47 1.97 -4.09 -4.30
C ARG A 47 2.37 -3.65 -2.91
N LEU A 48 1.62 -4.09 -1.91
CA LEU A 48 2.02 -4.00 -0.52
C LEU A 48 2.98 -5.14 -0.17
N LEU A 49 4.08 -4.80 0.48
CA LEU A 49 5.02 -5.71 1.09
C LEU A 49 4.93 -5.55 2.61
N VAL A 50 4.61 -6.63 3.32
CA VAL A 50 4.43 -6.64 4.78
C VAL A 50 5.37 -7.64 5.41
N PHE A 51 6.08 -7.23 6.47
CA PHE A 51 6.76 -8.15 7.38
C PHE A 51 5.89 -8.33 8.63
N PRO A 52 5.05 -9.38 8.67
CA PRO A 52 3.97 -9.50 9.64
C PRO A 52 4.45 -9.62 11.09
N LYS A 53 5.67 -10.13 11.30
CA LYS A 53 6.30 -10.30 12.62
C LYS A 53 7.56 -9.42 12.75
N GLY A 54 7.69 -8.42 11.89
CA GLY A 54 8.75 -7.42 11.86
C GLY A 54 9.95 -7.74 10.99
N ASN A 55 10.62 -6.66 10.57
CA ASN A 55 11.82 -6.69 9.76
C ASN A 55 13.00 -6.20 10.60
N THR A 56 13.60 -7.09 11.39
CA THR A 56 14.64 -6.78 12.40
C THR A 56 14.16 -5.90 13.57
N THR A 57 12.84 -5.77 13.73
CA THR A 57 12.16 -4.99 14.77
C THR A 57 11.00 -5.80 15.36
N ASP A 58 10.47 -5.36 16.48
CA ASP A 58 9.24 -5.86 17.12
C ASP A 58 7.97 -5.11 16.64
N HIS A 59 8.06 -4.48 15.48
CA HIS A 59 6.98 -3.72 14.86
C HIS A 59 6.51 -4.43 13.60
N LEU A 60 5.22 -4.31 13.26
CA LEU A 60 4.76 -4.53 11.89
C LEU A 60 5.58 -3.62 10.97
N SER A 61 6.12 -4.16 9.88
CA SER A 61 6.80 -3.38 8.85
C SER A 61 6.00 -3.42 7.56
N MET A 62 5.85 -2.26 6.91
CA MET A 62 5.03 -2.12 5.70
C MET A 62 5.72 -1.24 4.68
N TYR A 63 5.66 -1.67 3.42
CA TYR A 63 6.31 -1.02 2.28
C TYR A 63 5.38 -1.05 1.06
N LEU A 64 5.51 -0.04 0.22
CA LEU A 64 5.03 -0.06 -1.16
C LEU A 64 6.19 -0.59 -2.03
N ASP A 65 5.91 -1.54 -2.92
CA ASP A 65 6.91 -2.17 -3.79
C ASP A 65 6.44 -2.14 -5.26
N ALA A 66 7.36 -1.89 -6.18
CA ALA A 66 7.15 -2.06 -7.61
C ALA A 66 7.22 -3.56 -7.95
N ALA A 67 6.05 -4.18 -8.11
CA ALA A 67 5.87 -5.64 -8.14
C ALA A 67 6.68 -6.34 -9.25
N ASP A 68 6.87 -5.65 -10.36
CA ASP A 68 7.50 -6.12 -11.59
C ASP A 68 8.84 -5.44 -11.87
N SER A 69 9.46 -4.82 -10.85
CA SER A 69 10.73 -4.09 -10.90
C SER A 69 11.82 -4.77 -11.76
N ILE A 70 11.97 -6.10 -11.63
CA ILE A 70 12.99 -6.88 -12.33
C ILE A 70 12.75 -6.94 -13.85
N SER A 71 11.49 -6.84 -14.27
CA SER A 71 11.08 -6.91 -15.68
C SER A 71 10.90 -5.55 -16.35
N LEU A 72 10.99 -4.46 -15.59
CA LEU A 72 10.89 -3.10 -16.12
C LEU A 72 12.14 -2.75 -16.96
N PRO A 73 12.00 -1.84 -17.95
CA PRO A 73 13.11 -1.43 -18.81
C PRO A 73 14.32 -0.92 -18.01
N HIS A 74 15.53 -1.15 -18.52
CA HIS A 74 16.74 -0.62 -17.89
C HIS A 74 16.66 0.90 -17.73
N GLY A 75 16.98 1.39 -16.52
CA GLY A 75 16.92 2.82 -16.19
C GLY A 75 15.52 3.35 -15.91
N TRP A 76 14.52 2.47 -15.70
CA TRP A 76 13.22 2.90 -15.22
C TRP A 76 13.36 3.64 -13.88
N GLU A 77 12.64 4.74 -13.76
CA GLU A 77 12.41 5.42 -12.50
C GLU A 77 10.99 6.00 -12.50
N THR A 78 10.37 6.06 -11.33
CA THR A 78 9.11 6.76 -11.15
C THR A 78 9.03 7.37 -9.76
N TYR A 79 8.34 8.48 -9.66
CA TYR A 79 8.12 9.14 -8.39
C TYR A 79 6.70 8.87 -7.91
N ALA A 80 6.55 8.35 -6.69
CA ALA A 80 5.24 8.19 -6.08
C ALA A 80 5.19 8.86 -4.71
N GLN A 81 4.07 9.52 -4.43
CA GLN A 81 3.64 9.88 -3.08
C GLN A 81 2.64 8.81 -2.64
N PHE A 82 2.79 8.31 -1.43
CA PHE A 82 1.92 7.26 -0.96
C PHE A 82 1.71 7.34 0.54
N SER A 83 0.68 6.66 1.01
CA SER A 83 0.53 6.31 2.42
C SER A 83 0.31 4.83 2.57
N VAL A 84 0.71 4.29 3.71
CA VAL A 84 0.29 2.95 4.14
C VAL A 84 -0.43 3.06 5.47
N SER A 85 -1.49 2.27 5.64
CA SER A 85 -2.34 2.31 6.83
C SER A 85 -2.68 0.93 7.35
N VAL A 86 -2.88 0.82 8.66
CA VAL A 86 -3.57 -0.31 9.30
C VAL A 86 -4.92 0.20 9.78
N VAL A 87 -5.98 -0.32 9.16
CA VAL A 87 -7.35 0.13 9.42
C VAL A 87 -7.78 -0.32 10.81
N ASN A 88 -8.27 0.61 11.60
CA ASN A 88 -8.96 0.29 12.83
C ASN A 88 -10.43 -0.01 12.50
N ARG A 89 -10.88 -1.23 12.82
CA ARG A 89 -12.21 -1.72 12.44
C ARG A 89 -13.31 -1.40 13.47
N THR A 90 -12.94 -0.85 14.63
CA THR A 90 -13.91 -0.41 15.65
C THR A 90 -14.04 1.11 15.70
N HIS A 91 -12.94 1.83 15.46
CA HIS A 91 -12.83 3.28 15.58
C HIS A 91 -12.04 3.84 14.39
N SER A 92 -12.72 4.23 13.32
CA SER A 92 -12.09 4.68 12.07
C SER A 92 -11.03 5.79 12.24
N GLU A 93 -11.26 6.70 13.18
CA GLU A 93 -10.38 7.80 13.59
C GLU A 93 -9.07 7.33 14.24
N SER A 94 -9.03 6.09 14.72
CA SER A 94 -7.85 5.44 15.28
C SER A 94 -7.06 4.64 14.24
N THR A 95 -7.43 4.73 12.96
CA THR A 95 -6.62 4.14 11.87
C THR A 95 -5.23 4.78 11.87
N ILE A 96 -4.19 3.96 11.96
CA ILE A 96 -2.82 4.44 11.88
C ILE A 96 -2.44 4.53 10.41
N ARG A 97 -2.00 5.70 10.00
CA ARG A 97 -1.54 6.02 8.64
C ARG A 97 -0.17 6.67 8.71
N LYS A 98 0.72 6.30 7.80
CA LYS A 98 1.99 7.01 7.59
C LYS A 98 2.18 7.33 6.12
N ASP A 99 2.46 8.59 5.83
CA ASP A 99 2.67 9.11 4.48
C ASP A 99 4.18 9.17 4.15
N SER A 100 4.52 8.90 2.91
CA SER A 100 5.88 8.98 2.38
C SER A 100 5.87 9.35 0.90
N GLN A 101 7.05 9.60 0.37
CA GLN A 101 7.26 9.78 -1.05
C GLN A 101 8.65 9.28 -1.41
N HIS A 102 8.78 8.65 -2.57
CA HIS A 102 10.03 8.04 -2.98
C HIS A 102 10.17 7.99 -4.50
N ARG A 103 11.43 7.96 -4.95
CA ARG A 103 11.79 7.73 -6.35
C ARG A 103 12.16 6.27 -6.52
N PHE A 104 11.16 5.48 -6.89
CA PHE A 104 11.31 4.05 -7.13
C PHE A 104 12.14 3.81 -8.38
N ASN A 105 13.06 2.86 -8.29
CA ASN A 105 13.96 2.47 -9.37
C ASN A 105 14.45 1.02 -9.15
N ALA A 106 15.29 0.51 -10.05
CA ALA A 106 15.76 -0.87 -9.97
C ALA A 106 16.58 -1.21 -8.70
N LEU A 107 17.22 -0.22 -8.06
CA LEU A 107 18.00 -0.39 -6.83
C LEU A 107 17.15 -0.19 -5.56
N GLU A 108 16.13 0.66 -5.65
CA GLU A 108 15.21 1.00 -4.56
C GLU A 108 13.78 0.75 -5.05
N SER A 109 13.42 -0.52 -5.24
CA SER A 109 12.11 -0.89 -5.78
C SER A 109 10.99 -0.88 -4.74
N ASP A 110 11.34 -0.86 -3.46
CA ASP A 110 10.43 -0.73 -2.35
C ASP A 110 10.81 0.44 -1.42
N TRP A 111 9.80 1.00 -0.77
CA TRP A 111 9.99 2.05 0.22
C TRP A 111 8.86 2.03 1.25
N GLY A 112 9.16 2.37 2.50
CA GLY A 112 8.18 2.32 3.57
C GLY A 112 8.77 2.43 4.96
N PHE A 113 8.18 1.70 5.90
CA PHE A 113 8.40 1.88 7.34
C PHE A 113 8.75 0.54 8.00
N THR A 114 10.03 0.38 8.37
CA THR A 114 10.51 -0.77 9.14
C THR A 114 9.87 -0.84 10.53
N SER A 115 9.57 0.31 11.14
CA SER A 115 8.80 0.42 12.38
C SER A 115 7.48 1.14 12.12
N PHE A 116 6.49 0.44 11.57
CA PHE A 116 5.17 1.02 11.29
C PHE A 116 4.33 1.09 12.56
N MET A 117 4.01 -0.06 13.16
CA MET A 117 3.14 -0.20 14.34
C MET A 117 3.75 -1.24 15.30
N PRO A 118 3.82 -0.98 16.61
CA PRO A 118 4.25 -2.00 17.57
C PRO A 118 3.38 -3.25 17.44
N LEU A 119 3.99 -4.44 17.39
CA LEU A 119 3.20 -5.67 17.31
C LEU A 119 2.28 -5.83 18.53
N SER A 120 2.71 -5.35 19.70
CA SER A 120 1.87 -5.32 20.91
C SER A 120 0.54 -4.59 20.68
N ASP A 121 0.56 -3.47 19.97
CA ASP A 121 -0.65 -2.69 19.69
C ASP A 121 -1.53 -3.38 18.63
N LEU A 122 -0.92 -4.02 17.63
CA LEU A 122 -1.65 -4.80 16.63
C LEU A 122 -2.40 -5.98 17.27
N TYR A 123 -1.75 -6.69 18.20
CA TYR A 123 -2.32 -7.86 18.88
C TYR A 123 -3.25 -7.52 20.04
N ASP A 124 -3.23 -6.29 20.56
CA ASP A 124 -4.10 -5.90 21.67
C ASP A 124 -5.57 -5.84 21.20
N PRO A 125 -6.44 -6.75 21.68
CA PRO A 125 -7.83 -6.81 21.23
C PRO A 125 -8.63 -5.55 21.62
N SER A 126 -8.17 -4.78 22.61
CA SER A 126 -8.81 -3.52 22.99
C SER A 126 -8.57 -2.39 21.98
N LYS A 127 -7.55 -2.53 21.12
CA LYS A 127 -7.18 -1.52 20.13
C LYS A 127 -7.96 -1.62 18.83
N GLY A 128 -8.52 -2.79 18.49
CA GLY A 128 -9.45 -2.95 17.36
C GLY A 128 -8.82 -3.10 15.96
N TYR A 129 -7.52 -3.36 15.86
CA TYR A 129 -6.84 -3.57 14.57
C TYR A 129 -6.95 -5.02 14.07
N LEU A 130 -6.70 -6.00 14.94
CA LEU A 130 -6.80 -7.42 14.64
C LEU A 130 -8.11 -7.99 15.20
N LEU A 131 -9.06 -8.30 14.33
CA LEU A 131 -10.37 -8.85 14.72
C LEU A 131 -10.65 -10.13 13.93
N ASN A 132 -11.08 -11.18 14.64
CA ASN A 132 -11.34 -12.51 14.04
C ASN A 132 -10.13 -13.01 13.24
N ASP A 133 -8.94 -12.92 13.84
CA ASP A 133 -7.66 -13.32 13.24
C ASP A 133 -7.37 -12.64 11.89
N THR A 134 -7.90 -11.43 11.69
CA THR A 134 -7.85 -10.69 10.44
C THR A 134 -7.59 -9.21 10.69
N PHE A 135 -6.66 -8.62 9.95
CA PHE A 135 -6.43 -7.17 9.93
C PHE A 135 -6.38 -6.66 8.49
N ILE A 136 -6.64 -5.36 8.32
CA ILE A 136 -6.75 -4.74 7.00
C ILE A 136 -5.67 -3.69 6.88
N VAL A 137 -4.96 -3.73 5.75
CA VAL A 137 -3.98 -2.74 5.36
C VAL A 137 -4.44 -2.00 4.12
N GLU A 138 -4.12 -0.72 4.03
CA GLU A 138 -4.44 0.12 2.88
C GLU A 138 -3.20 0.83 2.37
N ALA A 139 -3.19 1.10 1.06
CA ALA A 139 -2.22 1.96 0.41
C ALA A 139 -2.98 3.02 -0.42
N ASP A 140 -2.77 4.30 -0.12
CA ASP A 140 -3.12 5.37 -1.07
C ASP A 140 -1.86 5.70 -1.87
N VAL A 141 -1.91 5.63 -3.19
CA VAL A 141 -0.74 5.86 -4.06
C VAL A 141 -1.08 6.92 -5.10
N VAL A 142 -0.15 7.85 -5.31
CA VAL A 142 -0.19 8.89 -6.35
C VAL A 142 1.15 8.88 -7.09
N VAL A 143 1.14 8.44 -8.34
CA VAL A 143 2.29 8.43 -9.24
C VAL A 143 2.41 9.79 -9.93
N LYS A 144 3.57 10.43 -9.86
CA LYS A 144 3.82 11.67 -10.59
C LYS A 144 4.32 11.35 -11.99
N LYS A 145 3.59 11.77 -13.03
CA LYS A 145 4.12 11.80 -14.39
C LYS A 145 5.13 12.94 -14.49
N ILE A 146 6.36 12.62 -14.85
CA ILE A 146 7.29 13.63 -15.38
C ILE A 146 6.76 14.00 -16.77
N LEU A 147 6.16 15.19 -16.89
CA LEU A 147 5.83 15.78 -18.18
C LEU A 147 7.12 16.38 -18.74
N TYR A 148 7.65 15.81 -19.82
CA TYR A 148 8.69 16.48 -20.60
C TYR A 148 8.00 17.53 -21.47
N ASN A 149 8.44 18.79 -21.33
CA ASN A 149 8.06 19.89 -22.21
C ASN A 149 8.84 19.81 -23.53
#